data_AF-A0A2U2DK64-F1
#
_entry.id   AF-A0A2U2DK64-F1
#
_cell.length_a   1.000
_cell.length_b   1.000
_cell.length_c   1.000
_cell.angle_alpha   90.00
_cell.angle_beta   90.00
_cell.angle_gamma   90.00
#
_symmetry.space_group_name_H-M   'P 1'
#
loop_
_entity.id
_entity.type
_entity.pdbx_description
1 polymer ?
#
loop_
_entity_poly.entity_id
_entity_poly.type
_entity_poly.pdbx_seq_one_letter_code
_entity_poly.pdbx_strand_id
1 'polypeptide(L)'
;MKIELSDRQTVIVRGAVLVAALSLLQIGTADLAFAQATNQAFAPLETVVQAVVDFITGPFGRLIAIIAVIGLGFLAFAGRLSWFTAGAVVLGIGLVFGAPAIVDQLISTVGN
;
A
#
# COMPACT_ATOMS: atom_id res chain seq x y z
N MET A 1 -53.08 -35.48 6.18
CA MET A 1 -52.15 -36.11 7.15
C MET A 1 -51.27 -34.98 7.70
N LYS A 2 -51.59 -34.44 8.88
CA LYS A 2 -50.85 -33.31 9.48
C LYS A 2 -49.55 -33.85 10.06
N ILE A 3 -48.41 -33.41 9.53
CA ILE A 3 -47.10 -33.70 10.12
C ILE A 3 -46.87 -32.64 11.20
N GLU A 4 -47.26 -32.95 12.43
CA GLU A 4 -46.97 -32.12 13.60
C GLU A 4 -45.48 -32.31 13.93
N LEU A 5 -44.62 -31.42 13.41
CA LEU A 5 -43.21 -31.43 13.76
C LEU A 5 -43.02 -30.81 15.15
N SER A 6 -42.42 -31.61 16.05
CA SER A 6 -41.99 -31.16 17.38
C SER A 6 -41.06 -29.95 17.25
N ASP A 7 -41.20 -28.94 18.12
CA ASP A 7 -40.40 -27.69 18.10
C ASP A 7 -38.89 -27.92 17.95
N ARG A 8 -38.37 -29.05 18.47
CA ARG A 8 -36.96 -29.42 18.33
C ARG A 8 -36.57 -29.84 16.91
N GLN A 9 -37.47 -30.47 16.14
CA GLN A 9 -37.21 -30.85 14.75
C GLN A 9 -37.13 -29.63 13.83
N THR A 10 -37.95 -28.60 14.07
CA THR A 10 -37.95 -27.37 13.27
C THR A 10 -36.62 -26.61 13.41
N VAL A 11 -36.03 -26.61 14.61
CA VAL A 11 -34.72 -26.00 14.87
C VAL A 11 -33.59 -26.77 14.16
N ILE A 12 -33.62 -28.11 14.21
CA ILE A 12 -32.60 -28.95 13.55
C ILE A 12 -32.70 -28.84 12.02
N VAL A 13 -33.92 -28.85 11.47
CA VAL A 13 -34.14 -28.70 10.02
C VAL A 13 -33.71 -27.31 9.55
N ARG A 14 -34.02 -26.25 10.30
CA ARG A 14 -33.53 -24.89 9.99
C ARG A 14 -32.01 -24.80 10.05
N GLY A 15 -31.38 -25.40 11.06
CA GLY A 15 -29.92 -25.46 11.18
C GLY A 15 -29.27 -26.17 9.99
N ALA A 16 -29.81 -27.33 9.59
CA ALA A 16 -29.33 -28.09 8.44
C ALA A 16 -29.49 -27.32 7.12
N VAL A 17 -30.62 -26.61 6.94
CA VAL A 17 -30.85 -25.78 5.75
C VAL A 17 -29.90 -24.58 5.70
N LEU A 18 -29.61 -23.94 6.83
CA LEU A 18 -28.67 -22.82 6.89
C LEU A 18 -27.24 -23.26 6.57
N VAL A 19 -26.81 -24.42 7.09
CA VAL A 19 -25.49 -25.00 6.78
C VAL A 19 -25.40 -25.40 5.30
N ALA A 20 -26.44 -26.00 4.74
CA ALA A 20 -26.49 -26.34 3.32
C ALA A 20 -26.52 -25.09 2.41
N ALA A 21 -27.18 -24.02 2.83
CA ALA A 21 -27.16 -22.75 2.10
C ALA A 21 -25.77 -22.10 2.14
N LEU A 22 -25.09 -22.13 3.29
CA LEU A 22 -23.73 -21.62 3.44
C LEU A 22 -22.71 -22.40 2.60
N SER A 23 -22.82 -23.73 2.52
CA SER A 23 -21.92 -24.54 1.70
C SER A 23 -22.12 -24.32 0.20
N LEU A 24 -23.36 -24.07 -0.26
CA LEU A 24 -23.64 -23.72 -1.66
C LEU A 24 -23.11 -22.32 -2.03
N LEU A 25 -23.12 -21.38 -1.08
CA LEU A 25 -22.55 -20.04 -1.27
C LEU A 25 -21.02 -20.05 -1.41
N GLN A 26 -20.32 -20.99 -0.76
CA GLN A 26 -18.86 -21.11 -0.83
C GLN A 26 -18.34 -21.53 -2.22
N ILE A 27 -19.16 -22.22 -3.01
CA ILE A 27 -18.77 -22.72 -4.34
C ILE A 27 -18.66 -21.58 -5.36
N GLY A 28 -19.49 -20.54 -5.26
CA GLY A 28 -19.45 -19.36 -6.14
C GLY A 28 -18.33 -18.36 -5.80
N THR A 29 -17.82 -18.38 -4.57
CA THR A 29 -16.68 -17.55 -4.15
C THR A 29 -15.33 -18.18 -4.43
N ALA A 30 -15.29 -19.45 -4.85
CA ALA A 30 -14.04 -20.16 -5.12
C ALA A 30 -13.25 -19.50 -6.26
N ASP A 31 -13.91 -19.10 -7.35
CA ASP A 31 -13.27 -18.38 -8.45
C ASP A 31 -12.71 -17.01 -8.02
N LEU A 32 -13.42 -16.29 -7.15
CA LEU A 32 -12.92 -15.03 -6.56
C LEU A 32 -11.73 -15.28 -5.62
N ALA A 33 -11.73 -16.37 -4.87
CA ALA A 33 -10.63 -16.75 -3.99
C ALA A 33 -9.38 -17.17 -4.78
N PHE A 34 -9.53 -17.84 -5.94
CA PHE A 34 -8.42 -18.18 -6.83
C PHE A 34 -7.89 -16.97 -7.62
N ALA A 35 -8.75 -16.04 -8.05
CA ALA A 35 -8.31 -14.77 -8.65
C ALA A 35 -7.62 -13.85 -7.61
N GLN A 36 -8.08 -13.87 -6.36
CA GLN A 36 -7.41 -13.20 -5.25
C GLN A 36 -6.07 -13.88 -4.92
N ALA A 37 -5.94 -15.20 -5.03
CA ALA A 37 -4.68 -15.90 -4.73
C ALA A 37 -3.52 -15.50 -5.67
N THR A 38 -3.80 -15.20 -6.95
CA THR A 38 -2.77 -14.71 -7.89
C THR A 38 -2.39 -13.25 -7.63
N ASN A 39 -3.34 -12.39 -7.26
CA ASN A 39 -3.07 -10.99 -6.86
C ASN A 39 -2.40 -10.89 -5.47
N GLN A 40 -2.63 -11.87 -4.59
CA GLN A 40 -2.02 -11.97 -3.25
C GLN A 40 -0.55 -12.42 -3.28
N ALA A 41 -0.04 -12.91 -4.40
CA ALA A 41 1.38 -13.25 -4.51
C ALA A 41 2.27 -12.00 -4.70
N PHE A 42 1.73 -10.96 -5.34
CA PHE A 42 2.42 -9.68 -5.58
C PHE A 42 1.98 -8.55 -4.64
N ALA A 43 0.78 -8.64 -4.03
CA ALA A 43 0.33 -7.68 -3.02
C ALA A 43 1.32 -7.49 -1.84
N PRO A 44 2.01 -8.53 -1.32
CA PRO A 44 3.02 -8.36 -0.29
C PRO A 44 4.25 -7.62 -0.79
N LEU A 45 4.66 -7.86 -2.04
CA LEU A 45 5.82 -7.20 -2.64
C LEU A 45 5.55 -5.71 -2.85
N GLU A 46 4.38 -5.37 -3.39
CA GLU A 46 3.93 -3.98 -3.55
C GLU A 46 3.89 -3.27 -2.19
N THR A 47 3.30 -3.91 -1.18
CA THR A 47 3.22 -3.37 0.19
C THR A 47 4.62 -3.13 0.78
N VAL A 48 5.57 -4.04 0.56
CA VAL A 48 6.96 -3.88 1.04
C VAL A 48 7.65 -2.73 0.33
N VAL A 49 7.51 -2.60 -1.00
CA VAL A 49 8.12 -1.50 -1.75
C VAL A 49 7.50 -0.15 -1.37
N GLN A 50 6.18 -0.09 -1.19
CA GLN A 50 5.48 1.10 -0.69
C GLN A 50 5.98 1.48 0.71
N ALA A 51 6.11 0.52 1.63
CA ALA A 51 6.64 0.78 2.96
C ALA A 51 8.08 1.33 2.92
N VAL A 52 8.91 0.89 1.97
CA VAL A 52 10.27 1.43 1.77
C VAL A 52 10.21 2.87 1.24
N VAL A 53 9.35 3.16 0.25
CA VAL A 53 9.17 4.51 -0.28
C VAL A 53 8.63 5.45 0.80
N ASP A 54 7.66 5.02 1.59
CA ASP A 54 7.09 5.79 2.71
C ASP A 54 8.12 6.02 3.81
N PHE A 55 9.00 5.05 4.06
CA PHE A 55 10.09 5.23 5.01
C PHE A 55 11.11 6.29 4.52
N ILE A 56 11.47 6.25 3.24
CA ILE A 56 12.42 7.20 2.64
C ILE A 56 11.81 8.60 2.50
N THR A 57 10.57 8.72 2.05
CA THR A 57 9.91 10.02 1.84
C THR A 57 9.25 10.58 3.11
N GLY A 58 9.11 9.74 4.14
CA GLY A 58 8.51 10.08 5.42
C GLY A 58 9.45 10.82 6.40
N PRO A 59 9.13 10.78 7.71
CA PRO A 59 9.87 11.53 8.73
C PRO A 59 11.36 11.17 8.80
N PHE A 60 11.72 9.90 8.53
CA PHE A 60 13.10 9.45 8.59
C PHE A 60 13.97 10.11 7.52
N GLY A 61 13.59 10.03 6.23
CA GLY A 61 14.38 10.67 5.19
C GLY A 61 14.40 12.20 5.32
N ARG A 62 13.34 12.81 5.86
CA ARG A 62 13.35 14.24 6.22
C ARG A 62 14.47 14.57 7.19
N LEU A 63 14.71 13.75 8.21
CA LEU A 63 15.81 13.97 9.15
C LEU A 63 17.17 13.91 8.45
N ILE A 64 17.36 12.96 7.53
CA ILE A 64 18.59 12.86 6.73
C ILE A 64 18.79 14.09 5.84
N ALA A 65 17.72 14.57 5.19
CA ALA A 65 17.78 15.78 4.37
C ALA A 65 18.16 17.01 5.19
N ILE A 66 17.60 17.15 6.41
CA ILE A 66 17.97 18.23 7.33
C ILE A 66 19.47 18.16 7.68
N ILE A 67 20.01 16.97 7.96
CA ILE A 67 21.44 16.79 8.24
C ILE A 67 22.30 17.21 7.04
N ALA A 68 21.90 16.85 5.82
CA ALA A 68 22.61 17.27 4.60
C ALA A 68 22.63 18.80 4.44
N VAL A 69 21.51 19.48 4.72
CA VAL A 69 21.41 20.95 4.68
C VAL A 69 22.28 21.60 5.77
N ILE A 70 22.32 21.03 6.97
CA ILE A 70 23.21 21.49 8.05
C ILE A 70 24.68 21.39 7.61
N GLY A 71 25.08 20.27 7.00
CA GLY A 71 26.43 20.10 6.44
C GLY A 71 26.77 21.15 5.38
N LEU A 72 25.81 21.47 4.50
CA LEU A 72 25.96 22.55 3.51
C LEU A 72 26.17 23.91 4.19
N GLY A 73 25.46 24.18 5.30
CA GLY A 73 25.64 25.40 6.10
C GLY A 73 27.05 25.55 6.65
N PHE A 74 27.66 24.46 7.14
CA PHE A 74 29.06 24.48 7.56
C PHE A 74 30.03 24.72 6.39
N LEU A 75 29.77 24.12 5.23
CA LEU A 75 30.54 24.37 4.01
C LEU A 75 30.44 25.83 3.53
N ALA A 76 29.28 26.46 3.74
CA ALA A 76 29.06 27.88 3.47
C ALA A 76 29.96 28.75 4.34
N PHE A 77 30.04 28.47 5.65
CA PHE A 77 30.91 29.20 6.57
C PHE A 77 32.40 28.99 6.29
N ALA A 78 32.80 27.83 5.77
CA ALA A 78 34.17 27.60 5.33
C ALA A 78 34.57 28.42 4.10
N GLY A 79 33.65 29.17 3.47
CA GLY A 79 33.89 29.94 2.25
C GLY A 79 34.13 29.06 1.02
N ARG A 80 33.89 27.75 1.11
CA ARG A 80 34.14 26.76 0.04
C ARG A 80 32.85 26.27 -0.62
N LEU A 81 31.72 26.93 -0.36
CA LEU A 81 30.45 26.56 -0.97
C LEU A 81 30.39 27.05 -2.41
N SER A 82 30.34 26.11 -3.35
CA SER A 82 30.04 26.43 -4.74
C SER A 82 28.52 26.51 -4.93
N TRP A 83 28.09 27.44 -5.78
CA TRP A 83 26.68 27.55 -6.20
C TRP A 83 26.17 26.23 -6.82
N PHE A 84 27.05 25.51 -7.51
CA PHE A 84 26.74 24.22 -8.09
C PHE A 84 26.47 23.14 -7.02
N THR A 85 27.26 23.11 -5.95
CA THR A 85 27.07 22.18 -4.83
C THR A 85 25.78 22.49 -4.07
N ALA A 86 25.49 23.77 -3.81
CA ALA A 86 24.25 24.19 -3.17
C ALA A 86 23.03 23.82 -4.01
N GLY A 87 23.06 24.14 -5.31
CA GLY A 87 21.99 23.80 -6.25
C GLY A 87 21.76 22.29 -6.36
N ALA A 88 22.83 21.49 -6.46
CA ALA A 88 22.73 20.04 -6.55
C ALA A 88 22.06 19.41 -5.31
N VAL A 89 22.38 19.89 -4.10
CA VAL A 89 21.76 19.38 -2.87
C VAL A 89 20.29 19.76 -2.78
N VAL A 90 19.93 21.02 -3.06
CA VAL A 90 18.53 21.46 -3.04
C VAL A 90 17.70 20.74 -4.09
N LEU A 91 18.24 20.60 -5.31
CA LEU A 91 17.60 19.85 -6.39
C LEU A 91 17.42 18.38 -6.00
N GLY A 92 18.44 17.74 -5.44
CA GLY A 92 18.38 16.35 -5.01
C GLY A 92 17.31 16.11 -3.95
N ILE A 93 17.22 16.98 -2.94
CA ILE A 93 16.16 16.94 -1.93
C ILE A 93 14.78 17.09 -2.60
N GLY A 94 14.63 18.08 -3.48
CA GLY A 94 13.37 18.30 -4.21
C GLY A 94 12.95 17.09 -5.05
N LEU A 95 13.89 16.40 -5.69
CA LEU A 95 13.62 15.19 -6.46
C LEU A 95 13.25 14.00 -5.58
N VAL A 96 13.92 13.80 -4.43
CA VAL A 96 13.62 12.67 -3.53
C VAL A 96 12.21 12.79 -2.92
N PHE A 97 11.83 13.97 -2.44
CA PHE A 97 10.50 14.17 -1.84
C PHE A 97 9.39 14.46 -2.87
N GLY A 98 9.75 14.96 -4.06
CA GLY A 98 8.82 15.21 -5.15
C GLY A 98 8.60 14.02 -6.08
N ALA A 99 9.39 12.95 -5.96
CA ALA A 99 9.34 11.79 -6.83
C ALA A 99 7.93 11.18 -7.00
N PRO A 100 7.13 10.96 -5.94
CA PRO A 100 5.79 10.36 -6.10
C PRO A 100 4.91 11.19 -7.04
N ALA A 101 4.81 12.50 -6.78
CA ALA A 101 4.00 13.40 -7.61
C ALA A 101 4.49 13.48 -9.07
N ILE A 102 5.81 13.45 -9.31
CA ILE A 102 6.36 13.46 -10.66
C ILE A 102 5.97 12.18 -11.40
N VAL A 103 6.15 11.02 -10.77
CA VAL A 103 5.85 9.72 -11.38
C VAL A 103 4.34 9.60 -11.63
N ASP A 104 3.50 10.01 -10.68
CA ASP A 104 2.05 9.98 -10.81
C ASP A 104 1.55 10.81 -12.00
N GLN A 105 2.11 12.02 -12.18
CA GLN A 105 1.75 12.91 -13.30
C GLN A 105 2.21 12.35 -14.65
N LEU A 106 3.37 11.67 -14.68
CA LEU A 106 3.81 11.01 -15.90
C LEU A 106 2.88 9.86 -16.25
N ILE A 107 2.53 9.00 -15.28
CA ILE A 107 1.58 7.90 -15.48
C ILE A 107 0.23 8.44 -15.99
N SER A 108 -0.29 9.51 -15.40
CA SER A 108 -1.56 10.10 -15.87
C SER A 108 -1.49 10.69 -17.27
N THR A 109 -0.30 11.16 -17.69
CA THR A 109 -0.11 11.79 -18.99
C THR A 109 0.14 10.77 -20.11
N VAL A 110 0.91 9.71 -19.84
CA VAL A 110 1.20 8.64 -20.83
C VAL A 110 0.24 7.46 -20.79
N GLY A 111 -0.55 7.32 -19.73
CA GLY A 111 -1.57 6.27 -19.58
C GLY A 111 -2.91 6.57 -20.25
N ASN A 112 -3.01 7.71 -20.95
CA ASN A 112 -4.10 8.06 -21.87
C ASN A 112 -3.68 7.83 -23.33
#